data_AF-A0A1I2HG08-F1
#
_entry.id   AF-A0A1I2HG08-F1
#
_cell.length_a   1.000
_cell.length_b   1.000
_cell.length_c   1.000
_cell.angle_alpha   90.00
_cell.angle_beta   90.00
_cell.angle_gamma   90.00
#
_symmetry.space_group_name_H-M   'P 1'
#
loop_
_entity.id
_entity.type
_entity.pdbx_description
1 polymer ?
#
loop_
_entity_poly.entity_id
_entity_poly.type
_entity_poly.pdbx_seq_one_letter_code
_entity_poly.pdbx_strand_id
1 'polypeptide(L)'
;MAKDYGFNLKVCRPYRAKTKGKVERFNGYLKSCFITPLVASLKQAGLSLDVDTANAQVGNWLHEVANQRIHATTNEKPQVLLEKERFSLQPLPEGMTSRLTSITIKQRQAIPIESFQHPLSVYDQLLEVSDEFAITTHPACL
;
A
#
# COMPACT_ATOMS: atom_id res chain seq x y z
N MET A 1 10.09 18.27 1.82
CA MET A 1 9.28 17.12 1.35
C MET A 1 8.02 17.64 0.65
N ALA A 2 7.55 17.01 -0.43
CA ALA A 2 6.44 17.45 -1.31
C ALA A 2 6.63 18.81 -2.02
N LYS A 3 6.73 19.92 -1.27
CA LYS A 3 7.01 21.26 -1.81
C LYS A 3 8.29 21.30 -2.64
N ASP A 4 9.35 20.68 -2.11
CA ASP A 4 10.65 20.62 -2.79
C ASP A 4 10.58 19.88 -4.14
N TYR A 5 9.59 19.00 -4.33
CA TYR A 5 9.38 18.20 -5.55
C TYR A 5 8.23 18.71 -6.43
N GLY A 6 7.68 19.89 -6.12
CA GLY A 6 6.64 20.52 -6.95
C GLY A 6 5.27 19.82 -6.95
N PHE A 7 4.97 18.94 -5.99
CA PHE A 7 3.67 18.25 -5.92
C PHE A 7 2.89 18.55 -4.64
N ASN A 8 1.56 18.55 -4.77
CA ASN A 8 0.62 18.76 -3.67
C ASN A 8 0.06 17.42 -3.19
N LEU A 9 0.23 17.12 -1.90
CA LEU A 9 -0.36 15.93 -1.28
C LEU A 9 -1.86 16.12 -1.09
N LYS A 10 -2.65 15.19 -1.63
CA LYS A 10 -4.10 15.11 -1.37
C LYS A 10 -4.41 13.85 -0.60
N VAL A 11 -4.67 14.01 0.70
CA VAL A 11 -5.08 12.90 1.57
C VAL A 11 -6.54 12.51 1.32
N CYS A 12 -6.86 11.24 1.52
CA CYS A 12 -8.25 10.81 1.58
C CYS A 12 -8.96 11.50 2.75
N ARG A 13 -10.24 11.86 2.56
CA ARG A 13 -11.09 12.21 3.70
C ARG A 13 -11.33 10.95 4.54
N PRO A 14 -11.38 11.05 5.88
CA PRO A 14 -11.83 9.96 6.73
C PRO A 14 -13.14 9.35 6.22
N TYR A 15 -13.29 8.04 6.34
CA TYR A 15 -14.47 7.28 5.90
C TYR A 15 -14.80 7.36 4.39
N ARG A 16 -13.86 7.86 3.56
CA ARG A 16 -14.02 7.96 2.11
C ARG A 16 -12.80 7.42 1.36
N ALA A 17 -12.67 6.09 1.35
CA ALA A 17 -11.58 5.37 0.68
C ALA A 17 -11.74 5.34 -0.86
N LYS A 18 -11.62 6.50 -1.53
CA LYS A 18 -11.82 6.60 -2.99
C LYS A 18 -10.56 6.35 -3.82
N THR A 19 -9.35 6.51 -3.28
CA THR A 19 -8.11 6.44 -4.08
C THR A 19 -7.21 5.25 -3.75
N LYS A 20 -7.58 4.42 -2.76
CA LYS A 20 -6.83 3.21 -2.37
C LYS A 20 -6.88 2.11 -3.45
N GLY A 21 -7.96 2.08 -4.26
CA GLY A 21 -8.17 1.04 -5.27
C GLY A 21 -7.09 0.93 -6.35
N LYS A 22 -6.37 2.01 -6.68
CA LYS A 22 -5.23 1.93 -7.62
C LYS A 22 -4.06 1.14 -7.01
N VAL A 23 -3.72 1.47 -5.77
CA VAL A 23 -2.63 0.79 -5.02
C VAL A 23 -3.00 -0.66 -4.74
N GLU A 24 -4.23 -0.92 -4.31
CA GLU A 24 -4.68 -2.27 -3.98
C GLU A 24 -4.73 -3.19 -5.21
N ARG A 25 -5.23 -2.68 -6.35
CA ARG A 25 -5.24 -3.47 -7.60
C ARG A 25 -3.83 -3.84 -8.05
N PHE A 26 -2.89 -2.91 -7.98
CA PHE A 26 -1.51 -3.21 -8.32
C PHE A 26 -0.88 -4.18 -7.32
N ASN A 27 -1.11 -4.03 -6.02
CA ASN A 27 -0.60 -4.95 -5.01
C ASN A 27 -1.16 -6.37 -5.20
N GLY A 28 -2.44 -6.50 -5.56
CA GLY A 28 -3.03 -7.79 -5.94
C GLY A 28 -2.31 -8.41 -7.14
N TYR A 29 -2.12 -7.61 -8.20
CA TYR A 29 -1.38 -8.03 -9.39
C TYR A 29 0.07 -8.45 -9.11
N LEU A 30 0.80 -7.65 -8.32
CA LEU A 30 2.18 -7.95 -7.91
C LEU A 30 2.23 -9.29 -7.16
N LYS A 31 1.31 -9.53 -6.22
CA LYS A 31 1.26 -10.79 -5.48
C LYS A 31 0.99 -11.97 -6.42
N SER A 32 -0.02 -11.88 -7.27
CA SER A 32 -0.42 -13.00 -8.13
C SER A 32 0.58 -13.28 -9.26
N CYS A 33 1.19 -12.25 -9.85
CA CYS A 33 1.97 -12.39 -11.08
C CYS A 33 3.48 -12.32 -10.88
N PHE A 34 3.97 -11.84 -9.73
CA PHE A 34 5.40 -11.82 -9.40
C PHE A 34 5.71 -12.71 -8.20
N ILE A 35 5.07 -12.46 -7.06
CA ILE A 35 5.43 -13.13 -5.80
C ILE A 35 5.08 -14.62 -5.84
N THR A 36 3.83 -14.98 -6.15
CA THR A 36 3.40 -16.39 -6.14
C THR A 36 4.24 -17.26 -7.10
N PRO A 37 4.48 -16.85 -8.37
CA PRO A 37 5.35 -17.60 -9.27
C PRO A 37 6.79 -17.69 -8.76
N LEU A 38 7.37 -16.59 -8.28
CA LEU A 38 8.74 -16.58 -7.77
C LEU A 38 8.92 -17.52 -6.57
N VAL A 39 7.97 -17.52 -5.63
CA VAL A 39 7.96 -18.46 -4.50
C VAL A 39 7.87 -19.90 -4.98
N ALA A 40 7.02 -20.18 -5.97
CA ALA A 40 6.88 -21.53 -6.51
C ALA A 40 8.19 -22.02 -7.16
N SER A 41 8.85 -21.17 -7.96
CA SER A 41 10.14 -21.47 -8.59
C SER A 41 11.26 -21.69 -7.55
N LEU A 42 11.33 -20.86 -6.51
CA LEU A 42 12.32 -21.03 -5.45
C LEU A 42 12.10 -22.31 -4.66
N LYS A 43 10.84 -22.65 -4.35
CA LYS A 43 10.50 -23.91 -3.68
C LYS A 43 10.93 -25.14 -4.46
N GLN A 44 10.83 -25.12 -5.79
CA GLN A 44 11.33 -26.21 -6.64
C GLN A 44 12.85 -26.40 -6.53
N ALA A 45 13.59 -25.32 -6.27
CA ALA A 45 15.02 -25.35 -6.00
C ALA A 45 15.38 -25.60 -4.52
N GLY A 46 14.39 -25.87 -3.65
CA GLY A 46 14.60 -26.03 -2.21
C GLY A 46 14.93 -24.74 -1.46
N LEU A 47 14.70 -23.58 -2.08
CA LEU A 47 14.97 -22.25 -1.52
C LEU A 47 13.69 -21.58 -1.02
N SER A 48 13.85 -20.66 -0.07
CA SER A 48 12.78 -19.76 0.40
C SER A 48 12.96 -18.36 -0.18
N LEU A 49 11.85 -17.61 -0.28
CA LEU A 49 11.90 -16.22 -0.73
C LEU A 49 12.33 -15.31 0.43
N ASP A 50 13.39 -14.55 0.21
CA ASP A 50 13.80 -13.43 1.06
C ASP A 50 13.63 -12.08 0.34
N VAL A 51 13.84 -10.99 1.08
CA VAL A 51 13.68 -9.62 0.56
C VAL A 51 14.74 -9.30 -0.49
N ASP A 52 15.98 -9.78 -0.31
CA ASP A 52 17.09 -9.49 -1.21
C ASP A 52 16.91 -10.17 -2.57
N THR A 53 16.48 -11.45 -2.58
CA THR A 53 16.13 -12.18 -3.80
C THR A 53 14.95 -11.52 -4.51
N ALA A 54 13.92 -11.10 -3.77
CA ALA A 54 12.79 -10.37 -4.36
C ALA A 54 13.25 -9.07 -5.03
N ASN A 55 14.10 -8.28 -4.36
CA ASN A 55 14.65 -7.03 -4.88
C ASN A 55 15.55 -7.26 -6.11
N ALA A 56 16.31 -8.35 -6.14
CA ALA A 56 17.15 -8.71 -7.29
C ALA A 56 16.30 -9.07 -8.52
N GLN A 57 15.17 -9.77 -8.32
CA GLN A 57 14.35 -10.27 -9.42
C GLN A 57 13.29 -9.28 -9.92
N VAL A 58 12.84 -8.34 -9.07
CA VAL A 58 11.72 -7.44 -9.41
C VAL A 58 12.07 -6.52 -10.59
N GLY A 59 13.33 -6.11 -10.73
CA GLY A 59 13.76 -5.24 -11.83
C GLY A 59 13.50 -5.85 -13.20
N ASN A 60 13.96 -7.09 -13.41
CA ASN A 60 13.74 -7.81 -14.66
C ASN A 60 12.26 -8.06 -14.91
N TRP A 61 11.52 -8.47 -13.88
CA TRP A 61 10.08 -8.68 -14.01
C TRP A 61 9.32 -7.39 -14.40
N LEU A 62 9.71 -6.24 -13.84
CA LEU A 62 9.13 -4.95 -14.23
C LEU A 62 9.42 -4.64 -15.69
N HIS A 63 10.66 -4.84 -16.14
CA HIS A 63 11.09 -4.53 -17.50
C HIS A 63 10.44 -5.42 -18.56
N GLU A 64 10.38 -6.73 -18.31
CA GLU A 64 9.96 -7.73 -19.28
C GLU A 64 8.46 -8.02 -19.24
N VAL A 65 7.83 -7.92 -18.06
CA VAL A 65 6.44 -8.36 -17.85
C VAL A 65 5.53 -7.19 -17.49
N ALA A 66 5.79 -6.53 -16.36
CA ALA A 66 4.82 -5.60 -15.78
C ALA A 66 4.64 -4.34 -16.64
N ASN A 67 5.73 -3.80 -17.19
CA ASN A 67 5.70 -2.58 -18.02
C ASN A 67 5.38 -2.88 -19.50
N GLN A 68 5.46 -4.14 -19.94
CA GLN A 68 5.12 -4.57 -21.30
C GLN A 68 3.67 -4.97 -21.49
N ARG A 69 2.92 -5.19 -20.40
CA ARG A 69 1.52 -5.63 -20.48
C ARG A 69 0.61 -4.54 -21.05
N ILE A 70 -0.45 -4.93 -21.75
CA ILE A 70 -1.52 -4.00 -22.11
C ILE A 70 -2.37 -3.76 -20.86
N HIS A 71 -2.46 -2.51 -20.40
CA HIS A 71 -3.16 -2.19 -19.16
C HIS A 71 -4.66 -1.95 -19.41
N ALA A 72 -5.54 -2.61 -18.66
CA ALA A 72 -6.99 -2.62 -18.92
C ALA A 72 -7.69 -1.24 -18.90
N THR A 73 -7.16 -0.25 -18.16
CA THR A 73 -7.75 1.09 -18.11
C THR A 73 -7.28 2.00 -19.23
N THR A 74 -6.04 1.81 -19.71
CA THR A 74 -5.41 2.71 -20.68
C THR A 74 -5.28 2.09 -22.07
N ASN A 75 -5.51 0.77 -22.19
CA ASN A 75 -5.35 -0.05 -23.39
C ASN A 75 -3.99 0.07 -24.09
N GLU A 76 -2.99 0.60 -23.39
CA GLU A 76 -1.62 0.74 -23.85
C GLU A 76 -0.65 0.11 -22.85
N LYS A 77 0.59 -0.09 -23.28
CA LYS A 77 1.68 -0.53 -22.42
C LYS A 77 2.07 0.60 -21.46
N PRO A 78 2.21 0.35 -20.14
CA PRO A 78 2.71 1.33 -19.19
C PRO A 78 4.03 1.98 -19.61
N GLN A 79 4.97 1.21 -20.19
CA GLN A 79 6.24 1.77 -20.66
C GLN A 79 6.05 2.83 -21.75
N VAL A 80 5.21 2.56 -22.74
CA VAL A 80 4.95 3.47 -23.86
C VAL A 80 4.28 4.76 -23.36
N LEU A 81 3.34 4.64 -22.43
CA LEU A 81 2.73 5.81 -21.80
C LEU A 81 3.74 6.62 -21.00
N LEU A 82 4.59 5.96 -20.20
CA LEU A 82 5.63 6.65 -19.43
C LEU A 82 6.63 7.38 -20.33
N GLU A 83 7.03 6.79 -21.46
CA GLU A 83 7.91 7.43 -22.45
C GLU A 83 7.27 8.69 -23.04
N LYS A 84 5.96 8.66 -23.34
CA LYS A 84 5.21 9.85 -23.79
C LYS A 84 5.09 10.89 -22.68
N GLU A 85 4.74 10.48 -21.47
CA GLU A 85 4.52 11.37 -20.32
C GLU A 85 5.82 12.04 -19.86
N ARG A 86 6.98 11.39 -20.05
CA ARG A 86 8.30 11.91 -19.65
C ARG A 86 8.57 13.33 -20.14
N PHE A 87 8.09 13.70 -21.32
CA PHE A 87 8.25 15.05 -21.88
C PHE A 87 7.43 16.13 -21.16
N SER A 88 6.42 15.72 -20.40
CA SER A 88 5.55 16.60 -19.61
C SER A 88 5.93 16.61 -18.12
N LEU A 89 6.87 15.76 -17.69
CA LEU A 89 7.30 15.68 -16.28
C LEU A 89 8.32 16.78 -15.97
N GLN A 90 8.24 17.32 -14.74
CA GLN A 90 9.21 18.28 -14.23
C GLN A 90 10.55 17.58 -13.92
N PRO A 91 11.69 18.28 -14.08
CA PRO A 91 12.98 17.75 -13.67
C PRO A 91 13.02 17.53 -12.16
N LEU A 92 13.90 16.63 -11.71
CA LEU A 92 14.16 16.46 -10.29
C LEU A 92 14.83 17.71 -9.70
N PRO A 93 14.57 18.05 -8.44
CA PRO A 93 15.20 19.20 -7.77
C PRO A 93 16.72 19.06 -7.73
N GLU A 94 17.43 20.18 -7.91
CA GLU A 94 18.89 20.23 -7.89
C GLU A 94 19.46 19.80 -6.52
N GLY A 95 20.62 19.13 -6.52
CA GLY A 95 21.28 18.66 -5.29
C GLY A 95 20.66 17.41 -4.64
N MET A 96 19.70 16.75 -5.30
CA MET A 96 19.06 15.53 -4.77
C MET A 96 19.70 14.23 -5.25
N THR A 97 20.26 14.22 -6.46
CA THR A 97 20.99 13.07 -7.02
C THR A 97 22.15 12.61 -6.12
N SER A 98 22.85 13.57 -5.50
CA SER A 98 23.95 13.29 -4.55
C SER A 98 23.50 12.67 -3.22
N ARG A 99 22.20 12.69 -2.88
CA ARG A 99 21.66 12.10 -1.63
C ARG A 99 21.18 10.66 -1.79
N LEU A 100 21.00 10.19 -3.01
CA LEU A 100 20.52 8.83 -3.28
C LEU A 100 21.63 7.78 -3.14
N THR A 101 22.89 8.18 -3.25
CA THR A 101 24.06 7.31 -3.04
C THR A 101 24.35 7.02 -1.56
N SER A 102 23.74 7.76 -0.63
CA SER A 102 23.99 7.65 0.81
C SER A 102 22.84 7.02 1.61
N ILE A 103 21.98 6.21 0.97
CA ILE A 103 20.92 5.48 1.70
C ILE A 103 21.57 4.30 2.45
N THR A 104 22.21 4.59 3.58
CA THR A 104 22.44 3.58 4.60
C THR A 104 21.07 3.18 5.13
N ILE A 105 20.67 1.92 4.89
CA ILE A 105 19.43 1.37 5.44
C ILE A 105 19.59 1.33 6.96
N LYS A 106 19.16 2.41 7.65
CA LYS A 106 18.94 2.35 9.10
C LYS A 106 17.86 1.31 9.33
N GLN A 107 18.19 0.28 10.11
CA GLN A 107 17.23 -0.74 10.54
C GLN A 107 15.94 -0.05 10.99
N ARG A 108 14.82 -0.38 10.33
CA ARG A 108 13.51 0.13 10.70
C ARG A 108 13.16 -0.48 12.06
N GLN A 109 13.34 0.29 13.13
CA GLN A 109 12.72 -0.04 14.40
C GLN A 109 11.21 0.14 14.23
N ALA A 110 10.43 -0.88 14.59
CA ALA A 110 8.99 -0.78 14.62
C ALA A 110 8.61 0.33 15.60
N ILE A 111 8.03 1.42 15.09
CA ILE A 111 7.46 2.47 15.93
C ILE A 111 6.25 1.82 16.62
N PRO A 112 6.16 1.81 17.96
CA PRO A 112 4.96 1.34 18.63
C PRO A 112 3.78 2.12 18.08
N ILE A 113 2.79 1.41 17.53
CA ILE A 113 1.50 2.03 17.21
C ILE A 113 0.88 2.28 18.57
N GLU A 114 1.01 3.51 19.08
CA GLU A 114 0.16 3.94 20.17
C GLU A 114 -1.28 3.85 19.66
N SER A 115 -1.95 2.81 20.13
CA SER A 115 -3.36 2.61 19.85
C SER A 115 -4.10 3.75 20.52
N PHE A 116 -4.64 4.69 19.74
CA PHE A 116 -5.64 5.64 20.21
C PHE A 116 -6.98 4.96 20.55
N GLN A 117 -7.03 3.63 20.49
CA GLN A 117 -8.21 2.86 20.85
C GLN A 117 -8.25 2.68 22.36
N HIS A 118 -9.36 3.10 22.95
CA HIS A 118 -9.63 2.84 24.36
C HIS A 118 -9.72 1.32 24.60
N PRO A 119 -9.22 0.83 25.76
CA PRO A 119 -9.41 -0.57 26.14
C PRO A 119 -10.91 -0.89 26.19
N LEU A 120 -11.27 -2.14 25.84
CA LEU A 120 -12.68 -2.56 25.70
C LEU A 120 -13.52 -2.30 26.96
N SER A 121 -12.88 -2.33 28.13
CA SER A 121 -13.48 -1.99 29.43
C SER A 121 -14.11 -0.59 29.51
N VAL A 122 -13.65 0.36 28.69
CA VAL A 122 -14.24 1.71 28.61
C VAL A 122 -15.61 1.65 27.92
N TYR A 123 -15.80 0.75 26.95
CA TYR A 123 -17.10 0.55 26.32
C TYR A 123 -18.04 -0.20 27.27
N ASP A 124 -17.53 -1.19 28.01
CA ASP A 124 -18.32 -1.92 29.02
C ASP A 124 -18.88 -0.94 30.07
N GLN A 125 -18.05 -0.03 30.60
CA GLN A 125 -18.51 1.01 31.53
C GLN A 125 -19.55 1.97 30.94
N LEU A 126 -19.41 2.34 29.67
CA LEU A 126 -20.37 3.23 29.01
C LEU A 126 -21.71 2.52 28.71
N LEU A 127 -21.66 1.22 28.42
CA LEU A 127 -22.84 0.41 28.13
C LEU A 127 -23.58 0.02 29.40
N GLU A 128 -22.87 -0.27 30.50
CA GLU A 128 -23.45 -0.58 31.82
C GLU A 128 -24.25 0.59 32.42
N VAL A 129 -23.90 1.84 32.09
CA VAL A 129 -24.65 3.03 32.52
C VAL A 129 -25.97 3.22 31.75
N SER A 130 -26.13 2.55 30.60
CA SER A 130 -27.36 2.61 29.79
C SER A 130 -28.43 1.60 30.21
N ASP A 131 -28.09 0.61 31.03
CA ASP A 131 -29.03 -0.45 31.45
C ASP A 131 -29.91 -0.06 32.66
N GLU A 132 -29.69 1.11 33.27
CA GLU A 132 -30.53 1.61 34.38
C GLU A 132 -31.86 2.25 33.95
N PHE A 133 -32.17 2.30 32.64
CA PHE A 133 -33.47 2.76 32.12
C PHE A 133 -34.34 1.65 31.49
N ALA A 134 -34.18 0.40 31.94
CA ALA A 134 -35.16 -0.64 31.65
C ALA A 134 -36.31 -0.62 32.68
N ILE A 135 -37.31 0.25 32.47
CA ILE A 135 -38.62 0.10 33.12
C ILE A 135 -39.65 -0.41 32.09
N THR A 136 -40.29 -1.52 32.47
CA THR A 136 -41.55 -2.14 32.00
C THR A 136 -41.53 -3.15 30.85
N THR A 137 -41.48 -4.44 31.26
CA THR A 137 -42.34 -5.56 30.82
C THR A 137 -43.72 -5.07 30.32
N HIS A 138 -44.34 -5.56 29.23
CA HIS A 138 -44.84 -6.93 28.96
C HIS A 138 -45.52 -6.98 27.54
N PRO A 139 -46.24 -8.05 27.10
CA PRO A 139 -45.79 -9.07 26.14
C PRO A 139 -46.55 -9.13 24.77
N ALA A 140 -46.12 -10.10 23.95
CA ALA A 140 -46.86 -10.88 22.93
C ALA A 140 -46.96 -10.39 21.46
N CYS A 141 -46.43 -11.27 20.58
CA CYS A 141 -46.96 -11.81 19.32
C CYS A 141 -47.46 -10.87 18.20
N LEU A 142 -46.73 -10.83 17.08
CA LEU A 142 -47.14 -11.29 15.73
C LEU A 142 -45.91 -11.41 14.82
#